data_AF-A0A937HYS9-F1
#
_entry.id   AF-A0A937HYS9-F1
#
_cell.length_a   1.000
_cell.length_b   1.000
_cell.length_c   1.000
_cell.angle_alpha   90.00
_cell.angle_beta   90.00
_cell.angle_gamma   90.00
#
_symmetry.space_group_name_H-M   'P 1'
#
loop_
_entity.id
_entity.type
_entity.pdbx_description
1 polymer ?
#
loop_
_entity_poly.entity_id
_entity_poly.type
_entity_poly.pdbx_seq_one_letter_code
_entity_poly.pdbx_strand_id
1 'polypeptide(L)'
;MAVTASAAVEIQRFLDVHRAKTDLNALTGLDELNAVLRELESPLTGAVIPLEQATRPPKILVDSGVTDAGVPWRTLQCPGGPLVLQMICERINFALWIQEC
;
A
#
# COMPACT_ATOMS: atom_id res chain seq x y z
N MET A 1 14.69 14.59 -1.93
CA MET A 1 14.20 14.51 -0.54
C MET A 1 12.73 14.92 -0.36
N ALA A 2 12.08 15.63 -1.30
CA ALA A 2 10.67 16.04 -1.17
C ALA A 2 9.65 14.93 -1.51
N VAL A 3 9.94 14.07 -2.50
CA VAL A 3 8.99 13.05 -3.00
C VAL A 3 8.76 11.91 -2.00
N THR A 4 9.78 11.56 -1.22
CA THR A 4 9.67 10.56 -0.16
C THR A 4 8.73 11.03 0.95
N ALA A 5 8.71 12.33 1.25
CA ALA A 5 7.81 12.90 2.24
C ALA A 5 6.36 12.93 1.74
N SER A 6 6.12 13.29 0.47
CA SER A 6 4.75 13.26 -0.09
C SER A 6 4.19 11.85 -0.21
N ALA A 7 5.02 10.87 -0.60
CA ALA A 7 4.61 9.46 -0.63
C ALA A 7 4.26 8.93 0.76
N ALA A 8 5.04 9.28 1.80
CA ALA A 8 4.73 8.89 3.17
C ALA A 8 3.39 9.47 3.65
N VAL A 9 3.12 10.75 3.35
CA VAL A 9 1.85 11.42 3.71
C VAL A 9 0.66 10.76 3.03
N GLU A 10 0.77 10.49 1.72
CA GLU A 10 -0.35 9.89 0.98
C GLU A 10 -0.59 8.42 1.39
N ILE A 11 0.48 7.67 1.66
CA ILE A 11 0.37 6.31 2.22
C ILE A 11 -0.35 6.34 3.57
N GLN A 12 0.01 7.26 4.46
CA GLN A 12 -0.67 7.40 5.76
C GLN A 12 -2.13 7.80 5.59
N ARG A 13 -2.42 8.76 4.71
CA ARG A 13 -3.81 9.15 4.38
C ARG A 13 -4.64 7.94 3.89
N PHE A 14 -4.08 7.12 3.01
CA PHE A 14 -4.74 5.90 2.54
C PHE A 14 -5.01 4.94 3.71
N LEU A 15 -4.01 4.71 4.57
CA LEU A 15 -4.15 3.86 5.75
C LEU A 15 -5.22 4.37 6.71
N ASP A 16 -5.26 5.67 7.02
CA ASP A 16 -6.29 6.25 7.90
C ASP A 16 -7.70 6.07 7.35
N VAL A 17 -7.90 6.30 6.04
CA VAL A 17 -9.22 6.15 5.39
C VAL A 17 -9.69 4.69 5.41
N HIS A 18 -8.77 3.74 5.28
CA HIS A 18 -9.08 2.31 5.22
C HIS A 18 -8.80 1.55 6.53
N ARG A 19 -8.39 2.24 7.60
CA ARG A 19 -7.99 1.64 8.87
C ARG A 19 -9.08 0.77 9.48
N ALA A 20 -10.32 1.25 9.43
CA ALA A 20 -11.49 0.58 9.99
C ALA A 20 -12.36 -0.11 8.92
N LYS A 21 -11.98 -0.04 7.64
CA LYS A 21 -12.80 -0.58 6.54
C LYS A 21 -12.36 -1.99 6.18
N THR A 22 -13.29 -2.94 6.30
CA THR A 22 -13.10 -4.33 5.85
C THR A 22 -13.02 -4.44 4.32
N ASP A 23 -13.34 -3.37 3.59
CA ASP A 23 -13.41 -3.33 2.13
C ASP A 23 -12.11 -3.78 1.45
N LEU A 24 -10.94 -3.55 2.07
CA LEU A 24 -9.66 -3.99 1.52
C LEU A 24 -9.53 -5.53 1.45
N ASN A 25 -10.14 -6.27 2.39
CA ASN A 25 -10.19 -7.73 2.33
C ASN A 25 -11.16 -8.26 1.28
N ALA A 26 -12.13 -7.44 0.87
CA ALA A 26 -13.10 -7.83 -0.16
C ALA A 26 -12.50 -7.77 -1.57
N LEU A 27 -11.45 -6.95 -1.78
CA LEU A 27 -10.79 -6.78 -3.07
C LEU A 27 -10.31 -8.13 -3.63
N THR A 28 -10.62 -8.37 -4.90
CA THR A 28 -10.28 -9.58 -5.65
C THR A 28 -9.28 -9.32 -6.77
N GLY A 29 -9.07 -8.06 -7.16
CA GLY A 29 -8.14 -7.73 -8.24
C GLY A 29 -7.67 -6.27 -8.27
N LEU A 30 -6.82 -6.00 -9.26
CA LEU A 30 -6.23 -4.69 -9.49
C LEU A 30 -7.26 -3.64 -9.91
N ASP A 31 -8.31 -4.03 -10.65
CA ASP A 31 -9.35 -3.10 -11.11
C ASP A 31 -10.10 -2.45 -9.94
N GLU A 32 -10.45 -3.24 -8.91
CA GLU A 32 -11.12 -2.74 -7.72
C GLU A 32 -10.18 -1.85 -6.89
N LEU A 33 -8.90 -2.23 -6.77
CA LEU A 33 -7.90 -1.38 -6.12
C LEU A 33 -7.75 -0.02 -6.85
N ASN A 34 -7.70 -0.04 -8.18
CA ASN A 34 -7.62 1.17 -9.00
C ASN A 34 -8.90 2.03 -8.87
N ALA A 35 -10.07 1.42 -8.70
CA ALA A 35 -11.31 2.16 -8.45
C ALA A 35 -11.22 2.90 -7.10
N VAL A 36 -10.77 2.23 -6.03
CA VAL A 36 -10.57 2.85 -4.71
C VAL A 36 -9.59 4.02 -4.80
N LEU A 37 -8.45 3.85 -5.48
CA LEU A 37 -7.46 4.92 -5.63
C LEU A 37 -8.02 6.13 -6.39
N ARG A 38 -8.84 5.89 -7.42
CA ARG A 38 -9.53 6.95 -8.19
C ARG A 38 -10.57 7.68 -7.35
N GLU A 39 -11.35 6.96 -6.54
CA GLU A 39 -12.34 7.57 -5.64
C GLU A 39 -11.71 8.47 -4.58
N LEU A 40 -10.48 8.16 -4.15
CA LEU A 40 -9.71 8.98 -3.22
C LEU A 40 -8.93 10.12 -3.89
N GLU A 41 -8.99 10.20 -5.23
CA GLU A 41 -8.14 11.07 -6.05
C GLU A 41 -6.65 10.93 -5.67
N SER A 42 -6.24 9.70 -5.33
CA SER A 42 -4.90 9.43 -4.82
C SER A 42 -3.89 9.34 -5.97
N PRO A 43 -2.70 9.98 -5.86
CA PRO A 43 -1.61 9.81 -6.82
C PRO A 43 -0.89 8.46 -6.68
N LEU A 44 -1.32 7.60 -5.75
CA LEU A 44 -0.75 6.26 -5.60
C LEU A 44 -1.08 5.41 -6.83
N THR A 45 -0.11 4.59 -7.22
CA THR A 45 -0.23 3.54 -8.21
C THR A 45 -0.23 2.20 -7.49
N GLY A 46 -1.11 1.29 -7.91
CA GLY A 46 -1.23 -0.05 -7.32
C GLY A 46 -0.80 -1.18 -8.24
N ALA A 47 -0.35 -2.28 -7.65
CA ALA A 47 -0.19 -3.57 -8.32
C ALA A 47 -0.52 -4.72 -7.36
N VAL A 48 -1.11 -5.79 -7.92
CA VAL A 48 -1.29 -7.05 -7.20
C VAL A 48 0.03 -7.82 -7.20
N ILE A 49 0.41 -8.35 -6.03
CA ILE A 49 1.67 -9.04 -5.82
C ILE A 49 1.42 -10.43 -5.20
N PRO A 50 2.25 -11.44 -5.48
CA PRO A 50 2.15 -12.74 -4.81
C PRO A 50 2.55 -12.63 -3.33
N LEU A 51 2.05 -13.55 -2.51
CA LEU A 51 2.34 -13.58 -1.07
C LEU A 51 3.85 -13.67 -0.78
N GLU A 52 4.59 -14.40 -1.60
CA GLU A 52 6.06 -14.50 -1.52
C GLU A 52 6.72 -13.13 -1.63
N GLN A 53 6.21 -12.25 -2.51
CA GLN A 53 6.72 -10.89 -2.64
C GLN A 53 6.27 -9.99 -1.48
N ALA A 54 5.05 -10.19 -0.99
CA ALA A 54 4.48 -9.43 0.13
C ALA A 54 5.11 -9.80 1.49
N THR A 55 5.72 -10.98 1.61
CA THR A 55 6.38 -11.47 2.84
C THR A 55 7.89 -11.40 2.77
N ARG A 56 8.48 -11.15 1.60
CA ARG A 56 9.92 -11.03 1.40
C ARG A 56 10.54 -10.05 2.42
N PRO A 57 11.68 -10.37 3.05
CA PRO A 57 12.32 -9.47 4.00
C PRO A 57 12.69 -8.14 3.32
N PRO A 58 12.29 -7.00 3.90
CA PRO A 58 12.57 -5.70 3.30
C PRO A 58 14.05 -5.33 3.47
N LYS A 59 14.60 -4.61 2.48
CA LYS A 59 15.93 -4.02 2.61
C LYS A 59 15.93 -2.85 3.61
N ILE A 60 14.85 -2.05 3.60
CA ILE A 60 14.63 -0.94 4.53
C ILE A 60 13.14 -0.96 4.89
N LEU A 61 12.84 -1.32 6.14
CA LEU A 61 11.51 -1.19 6.73
C LEU A 61 11.37 0.22 7.29
N VAL A 62 10.39 0.97 6.80
CA VAL A 62 10.10 2.33 7.28
C VAL A 62 9.08 2.30 8.39
N ASP A 63 7.99 1.56 8.16
CA ASP A 63 6.90 1.43 9.12
C ASP A 63 6.11 0.14 8.89
N SER A 64 5.35 -0.31 9.88
CA SER A 64 4.48 -1.46 9.76
C SER A 64 3.40 -1.48 10.83
N GLY A 65 2.27 -2.09 10.51
CA GLY A 65 1.19 -2.27 11.45
C GLY A 65 0.14 -3.24 10.95
N VAL A 66 -1.00 -3.24 11.64
CA VAL A 66 -2.19 -3.98 11.28
C VAL A 66 -3.36 -3.01 11.33
N THR A 67 -4.24 -3.03 10.33
CA THR A 67 -5.48 -2.26 10.37
C THR A 67 -6.46 -2.83 11.39
N ASP A 68 -7.50 -2.08 11.76
CA ASP A 68 -8.52 -2.57 12.70
C ASP A 68 -9.33 -3.74 12.08
N ALA A 69 -9.34 -3.84 10.75
CA ALA A 69 -9.88 -4.97 9.99
C ALA A 69 -8.91 -6.17 9.92
N GLY A 70 -7.79 -6.15 10.64
CA GLY A 70 -6.84 -7.25 10.71
C GLY A 70 -5.89 -7.38 9.51
N VAL A 71 -5.82 -6.39 8.63
CA VAL A 71 -4.96 -6.42 7.44
C VAL A 71 -3.54 -5.98 7.82
N PRO A 72 -2.53 -6.86 7.75
CA PRO A 72 -1.14 -6.46 7.96
C PRO A 72 -0.67 -5.57 6.81
N TRP A 73 0.00 -4.48 7.18
CA TRP A 73 0.60 -3.57 6.22
C TRP A 73 2.02 -3.20 6.63
N ARG A 74 2.84 -2.85 5.64
CA ARG A 74 4.20 -2.36 5.86
C ARG A 74 4.61 -1.39 4.78
N THR A 75 5.31 -0.35 5.18
CA THR A 75 5.90 0.64 4.28
C THR A 75 7.38 0.38 4.17
N LEU A 76 7.85 0.18 2.94
CA LEU A 76 9.22 -0.18 2.62
C LEU A 76 9.85 0.91 1.75
N GLN A 77 11.14 1.17 1.98
CA GLN A 77 11.93 2.01 1.09
C GLN A 77 12.78 1.11 0.20
N CYS A 78 12.57 1.18 -1.12
CA CYS A 78 13.49 0.56 -2.08
C CYS A 78 14.80 1.37 -2.12
N PRO A 79 15.99 0.76 -2.03
CA PRO A 79 17.25 1.49 -2.16
C PRO A 79 17.35 2.17 -3.53
N GLY A 80 17.33 3.50 -3.55
CA GLY A 80 17.28 4.30 -4.78
C GLY A 80 15.95 4.26 -5.53
N GLY A 81 14.88 3.72 -4.93
CA GLY A 81 13.53 3.66 -5.49
C GLY A 81 12.48 4.37 -4.63
N PRO A 82 11.18 4.25 -4.97
CA PRO A 82 10.11 4.90 -4.23
C PRO A 82 9.83 4.22 -2.87
N LEU A 83 9.01 4.90 -2.07
CA LEU A 83 8.31 4.26 -0.95
C LEU A 83 7.20 3.36 -1.47
N VAL A 84 7.12 2.16 -0.91
CA VAL A 84 6.14 1.14 -1.29
C VAL A 84 5.39 0.70 -0.05
N LEU A 85 4.08 0.95 -0.01
CA LEU A 85 3.16 0.33 0.94
C LEU A 85 2.79 -1.06 0.42
N GLN A 86 2.98 -2.09 1.22
CA GLN A 86 2.51 -3.44 0.94
C GLN A 86 1.43 -3.82 1.94
N MET A 87 0.34 -4.42 1.46
CA MET A 87 -0.74 -4.93 2.30
C MET A 87 -1.00 -6.40 1.96
N ILE A 88 -1.25 -7.19 3.00
CA ILE A 88 -1.56 -8.61 2.90
C ILE A 88 -3.04 -8.78 3.25
N CYS A 89 -3.91 -8.80 2.24
CA CYS A 89 -5.34 -9.00 2.46
C CYS A 89 -5.71 -10.47 2.30
N GLU A 90 -6.93 -10.85 2.70
CA GLU A 90 -7.37 -12.25 2.68
C GLU A 90 -7.37 -12.89 1.29
N ARG A 91 -7.67 -12.11 0.24
CA ARG A 91 -7.82 -12.61 -1.13
C ARG A 91 -6.63 -12.29 -2.03
N ILE A 92 -6.14 -11.06 -1.96
CA ILE A 92 -5.01 -10.57 -2.75
C ILE A 92 -4.04 -9.80 -1.88
N ASN A 93 -2.77 -9.77 -2.28
CA ASN A 93 -1.81 -8.84 -1.70
C ASN A 93 -1.53 -7.77 -2.74
N PHE A 94 -1.29 -6.55 -2.30
CA PHE A 94 -0.98 -5.47 -3.21
C PHE A 94 0.13 -4.57 -2.68
N ALA A 95 0.75 -3.87 -3.63
CA ALA A 95 1.72 -2.83 -3.39
C ALA A 95 1.19 -1.51 -3.93
N LEU A 96 1.35 -0.44 -3.16
CA LEU A 96 1.04 0.94 -3.53
C LEU A 96 2.30 1.80 -3.46
N TRP A 97 2.55 2.65 -4.45
CA TRP A 97 3.67 3.60 -4.45
C TRP A 97 3.30 4.86 -5.24
N ILE A 98 4.02 5.96 -5.02
CA ILE A 98 3.94 7.10 -5.94
C ILE A 98 4.92 6.84 -7.09
N GLN A 99 4.40 6.85 -8.32
CA GLN A 99 5.24 6.84 -9.52
C GLN A 99 5.76 8.28 -9.74
N GLU A 100 7.08 8.47 -9.70
CA GLU A 100 7.67 9.73 -10.15
C GLU A 100 7.44 9.85 -11.66
N CYS A 101 6.67 10.86 -12.07
CA CYS A 101 6.46 11.27 -13.46
C CYS A 101 7.48 12.34 -13.85
#